data_AF-A0A151XK26-F1
#
_entry.id   AF-A0A151XK26-F1
#
_cell.length_a   1.000
_cell.length_b   1.000
_cell.length_c   1.000
_cell.angle_alpha   90.00
_cell.angle_beta   90.00
_cell.angle_gamma   90.00
#
_symmetry.space_group_name_H-M   'P 1'
#
loop_
_entity.id
_entity.type
_entity.pdbx_description
1 polymer ?
#
loop_
_entity_poly.entity_id
_entity_poly.type
_entity_poly.pdbx_seq_one_letter_code
_entity_poly.pdbx_strand_id
1 'polypeptide(L)' 'MPRKCIAPGCTTGYKSNSEKVPCFSVPSDEKIAKLWQVALKRSTLDKKKKQVVRANHFLPEEIL' A
#
# COMPACT_ATOMS: atom_id res chain seq x y z
N MET A 1 8.23 -10.26 -10.02
CA MET A 1 8.33 -10.25 -8.54
C MET A 1 7.00 -9.79 -7.96
N PRO A 2 6.50 -10.41 -6.87
CA PRO A 2 5.33 -9.92 -6.17
C PRO A 2 5.57 -8.49 -5.68
N ARG A 3 4.56 -7.62 -5.85
CA ARG A 3 4.66 -6.24 -5.37
C ARG A 3 4.63 -6.27 -3.84
N LYS A 4 5.68 -5.74 -3.22
CA LYS A 4 5.78 -5.63 -1.76
C LYS A 4 4.89 -4.48 -1.29
N CYS A 5 4.15 -4.72 -0.20
CA CYS A 5 3.41 -3.66 0.47
C CYS A 5 4.39 -2.60 0.98
N ILE A 6 4.04 -1.32 0.87
CA ILE A 6 4.85 -0.21 1.40
C ILE A 6 4.51 0.13 2.85
N ALA A 7 3.41 -0.40 3.38
CA ALA A 7 3.03 -0.22 4.78
C ALA A 7 4.13 -0.79 5.69
N PRO A 8 4.63 0.00 6.66
CA PRO A 8 5.65 -0.45 7.59
C PRO A 8 5.22 -1.74 8.31
N GLY A 9 6.12 -2.72 8.39
CA GLY A 9 5.86 -3.99 9.07
C GLY A 9 4.94 -4.98 8.34
N CYS A 10 4.38 -4.62 7.18
CA CYS A 10 3.55 -5.54 6.41
C CYS A 10 4.40 -6.63 5.76
N THR A 11 4.10 -7.90 6.05
CA THR A 11 4.77 -9.07 5.47
C THR A 11 4.05 -9.63 4.25
N THR A 12 2.85 -9.15 3.94
CA THR A 12 2.05 -9.63 2.81
C THR A 12 2.73 -9.31 1.47
N GLY A 13 3.02 -10.35 0.70
CA GLY A 13 3.78 -10.27 -0.55
C GLY A 13 5.27 -10.62 -0.43
N TYR A 14 5.76 -10.91 0.77
CA TYR A 14 7.03 -11.61 0.95
C TYR A 14 6.85 -13.09 0.62
N LYS A 15 7.92 -13.78 0.18
CA LYS A 15 7.85 -15.20 -0.19
C LYS A 15 7.40 -16.11 0.96
N SER A 16 7.63 -15.69 2.20
CA SER A 16 7.25 -16.40 3.41
C SER A 16 5.78 -16.25 3.79
N ASN A 17 5.05 -15.29 3.20
CA ASN A 17 3.63 -15.08 3.45
C ASN A 17 2.83 -15.46 2.19
N SER A 18 2.03 -16.53 2.30
CA SER A 18 1.20 -17.07 1.23
C SER A 18 -0.16 -16.37 1.05
N GLU A 19 -0.49 -15.37 1.88
CA GLU A 19 -1.75 -14.65 1.82
C GLU A 19 -1.91 -13.90 0.50
N LYS A 20 -3.05 -14.14 -0.15
CA LYS A 20 -3.45 -13.47 -1.39
C LYS A 20 -4.44 -12.36 -1.08
N VAL A 21 -3.91 -11.21 -0.66
CA VAL A 21 -4.71 -10.01 -0.40
C VAL A 21 -4.63 -9.07 -1.61
N PRO A 22 -5.74 -8.45 -2.06
CA PRO A 22 -5.71 -7.42 -3.10
C PRO A 22 -4.73 -6.29 -2.78
N CYS A 23 -4.20 -5.66 -3.83
CA CYS A 23 -3.27 -4.55 -3.73
C CYS A 23 -3.89 -3.30 -4.36
N PHE A 24 -3.80 -2.19 -3.65
CA PHE A 24 -4.15 -0.87 -4.15
C PHE A 24 -2.86 -0.11 -4.51
N SER A 25 -2.83 0.46 -5.71
CA SER A 25 -1.70 1.29 -6.13
C SER A 25 -1.80 2.67 -5.47
N VAL A 26 -0.66 3.31 -5.24
CA VAL A 26 -0.64 4.68 -4.74
C VAL A 26 -1.48 5.56 -5.68
N PRO A 27 -2.43 6.36 -5.16
CA PRO A 27 -3.29 7.20 -5.98
C PRO A 27 -2.48 8.28 -6.72
N SER A 28 -2.91 8.58 -7.94
CA SER A 28 -2.31 9.67 -8.75
C SER A 28 -2.59 11.04 -8.14
N ASP A 29 -3.76 11.19 -7.51
CA ASP A 29 -4.21 12.40 -6.81
C ASP A 29 -3.26 12.75 -5.66
N GLU A 30 -2.73 13.98 -5.67
CA GLU A 30 -1.74 14.41 -4.70
C GLU A 30 -2.30 14.59 -3.29
N LYS A 31 -3.57 14.97 -3.15
CA LYS A 31 -4.21 15.12 -1.84
C LYS A 31 -4.33 13.76 -1.18
N ILE A 32 -4.82 12.76 -1.92
CA ILE A 32 -4.95 11.39 -1.39
C ILE A 32 -3.57 10.77 -1.14
N ALA A 33 -2.60 11.00 -2.03
CA ALA A 33 -1.23 10.52 -1.83
C ALA A 33 -0.57 11.14 -0.58
N LYS A 34 -0.84 12.41 -0.26
CA LYS A 34 -0.39 13.05 0.99
C LYS A 34 -1.05 12.43 2.22
N LEU A 35 -2.34 12.10 2.17
CA LEU A 35 -3.01 11.38 3.26
C LEU A 35 -2.35 10.02 3.51
N TRP A 36 -2.02 9.30 2.43
CA TRP A 36 -1.29 8.04 2.54
C TRP A 36 0.12 8.22 3.11
N GLN A 37 0.85 9.27 2.74
CA GLN A 37 2.17 9.57 3.32
C GLN A 37 2.10 9.73 4.83
N VAL A 38 1.13 10.49 5.32
CA VAL A 38 0.90 10.72 6.75
C VAL A 38 0.52 9.40 7.45
N ALA A 39 -0.45 8.66 6.90
CA ALA A 39 -0.91 7.40 7.48
C ALA A 39 0.19 6.33 7.53
N LEU A 40 0.99 6.21 6.46
CA LEU A 40 2.09 5.24 6.37
C LEU A 40 3.36 5.71 7.09
N LYS A 41 3.37 6.93 7.65
CA LYS A 41 4.55 7.57 8.25
C LYS A 41 5.76 7.56 7.32
N ARG A 42 5.55 7.82 6.03
CA ARG A 42 6.60 7.89 5.00
C ARG A 42 6.81 9.31 4.52
N SER A 43 8.07 9.70 4.38
CA SER A 43 8.45 11.03 3.89
C SER A 43 8.07 11.26 2.42
N THR A 44 8.14 10.21 1.59
CA THR A 44 7.77 10.28 0.17
C THR A 44 7.14 8.97 -0.32
N LEU A 45 6.18 9.11 -1.24
CA LEU A 45 5.68 8.02 -2.06
C LEU A 45 6.25 8.19 -3.47
N ASP A 46 7.00 7.20 -3.93
CA ASP A 46 7.64 7.22 -5.23
C ASP A 46 6.65 6.69 -6.26
N LYS A 47 5.95 7.61 -6.95
CA LYS A 47 4.96 7.27 -7.99
C LYS A 47 5.56 6.48 -9.16
N LYS A 48 6.88 6.55 -9.39
CA LYS A 48 7.57 5.80 -10.46
C LYS A 48 7.81 4.35 -10.06
N LYS A 49 7.98 4.09 -8.77
CA LYS A 49 8.00 2.72 -8.24
C LYS A 49 6.56 2.26 -8.16
N LYS A 50 6.25 1.05 -8.65
CA LYS A 50 4.93 0.41 -8.58
C LYS A 50 4.56 0.04 -7.12
N GLN A 51 4.57 1.04 -6.25
CA GLN A 51 4.29 0.98 -4.83
C GLN A 51 2.81 0.67 -4.62
N VAL A 52 2.55 -0.25 -3.69
CA VAL A 52 1.19 -0.70 -3.39
C VAL A 52 0.99 -0.83 -1.89
N VAL A 53 -0.25 -0.68 -1.45
CA VAL A 53 -0.72 -1.00 -0.10
C VAL A 53 -1.72 -2.15 -0.22
N ARG A 54 -1.70 -3.09 0.72
CA ARG A 54 -2.59 -4.24 0.73
C ARG A 54 -3.95 -3.87 1.33
N ALA A 55 -5.01 -4.55 0.89
CA ALA A 55 -6.39 -4.27 1.29
C ALA A 55 -6.63 -4.36 2.81
N ASN A 56 -5.86 -5.20 3.52
CA ASN A 56 -5.94 -5.34 4.97
C ASN A 56 -5.56 -4.07 5.76
N HIS A 57 -5.02 -3.05 5.12
CA HIS A 57 -4.73 -1.75 5.74
C HIS A 57 -5.87 -0.74 5.61
N PHE A 58 -6.98 -1.13 4.96
CA PHE A 58 -8.18 -0.33 4.81
C PHE A 58 -9.32 -1.00 5.56
N LEU A 59 -10.27 -0.20 6.03
CA LEU A 59 -11.53 -0.79 6.51
C LEU A 59 -12.29 -1.38 5.31
N PRO A 60 -13.04 -2.48 5.48
CA PRO A 60 -13.83 -3.06 4.39
C PRO A 60 -14.79 -2.05 3.75
N GLU A 61 -15.29 -1.10 4.55
CA GLU A 61 -16.20 -0.03 4.11
C GLU A 61 -15.53 1.04 3.23
N GLU A 62 -14.20 1.15 3.29
CA GLU A 62 -13.41 2.08 2.48
C GLU A 62 -12.98 1.46 1.13
N ILE A 63 -13.26 0.18 0.92
CA ILE A 63 -12.95 -0.57 -0.30
C ILE A 63 -14.24 -0.65 -1.14
N LEU A 64 -14.29 0.16 -2.20
CA LEU A 64 -15.37 0.15 -3.20
C LEU A 64 -15.10 -0.84 -4.34
#